data_AF-A0AAP5JQX7-F1
#
_entry.id   AF-A0AAP5JQX7-F1
#
_cell.length_a   1.000
_cell.length_b   1.000
_cell.length_c   1.000
_cell.angle_alpha   90.00
_cell.angle_beta   90.00
_cell.angle_gamma   90.00
#
_symmetry.space_group_name_H-M   'P 1'
#
loop_
_entity.id
_entity.type
_entity.pdbx_description
1 polymer ?
#
loop_
_entity_poly.entity_id
_entity_poly.type
_entity_poly.pdbx_seq_one_letter_code
_entity_poly.pdbx_strand_id
1 'polypeptide(L)'
;MLFIPVWYTRRVSCFLLVISFLYKAPLRKGGQLSNGTIEYIYRVLKNILERSKEWGLIKVNPIVGVKKPKVEQPEIEFYDDNEAKEVITALNEEPRKWRLFILGSMIGGFRRGELLALEWADFDFNGMTLSINFLNNKRSCRGKGT
;
A
#
# COMPACT_ATOMS: atom_id res chain seq x y z
N MET A 1 -18.42 -36.66 5.47
CA MET A 1 -17.01 -36.89 5.86
C MET A 1 -16.17 -35.78 5.23
N LEU A 2 -16.10 -34.61 5.88
CA LEU A 2 -15.30 -33.48 5.40
C LEU A 2 -13.88 -33.63 5.96
N PHE A 3 -12.93 -33.96 5.08
CA PHE A 3 -11.50 -33.96 5.34
C PHE A 3 -11.06 -32.52 5.65
N ILE A 4 -11.11 -32.14 6.92
CA ILE A 4 -10.47 -30.92 7.42
C ILE A 4 -9.00 -31.30 7.64
N PRO A 5 -8.05 -30.78 6.85
CA PRO A 5 -6.68 -31.24 6.90
C PRO A 5 -6.02 -30.91 8.25
N VAL A 6 -5.10 -31.79 8.65
CA VAL A 6 -4.42 -32.02 9.95
C VAL A 6 -3.75 -30.79 10.62
N TRP A 7 -3.88 -29.59 10.05
CA TRP A 7 -3.34 -28.34 10.59
C TRP A 7 -4.07 -27.83 11.83
N TYR A 8 -5.25 -28.38 12.15
CA TYR A 8 -6.13 -27.86 13.20
C TYR A 8 -5.66 -28.14 14.64
N THR A 9 -4.75 -29.10 14.86
CA THR A 9 -4.49 -29.62 16.23
C THR A 9 -3.05 -29.54 16.74
N ARG A 10 -2.13 -28.86 16.05
CA ARG A 10 -0.81 -28.54 16.63
C ARG A 10 -0.78 -27.13 17.21
N ARG A 11 -1.25 -27.08 18.47
CA ARG A 11 -1.02 -26.06 19.52
C ARG A 11 0.00 -25.00 19.11
N VAL A 12 -0.43 -23.74 18.99
CA VAL A 12 0.23 -22.43 19.26
C VAL A 12 1.72 -22.24 18.90
N SER A 13 2.61 -23.21 19.14
CA SER A 13 4.01 -23.27 18.70
C SER A 13 4.20 -23.17 17.18
N CYS A 14 3.21 -23.56 16.35
CA CYS A 14 3.33 -23.45 14.89
C CYS A 14 3.39 -21.99 14.40
N PHE A 15 2.81 -21.01 15.10
CA PHE A 15 2.76 -19.62 14.62
C PHE A 15 4.01 -18.80 14.97
N LEU A 16 4.67 -19.08 16.09
CA LEU A 16 6.04 -18.60 16.31
C LEU A 16 6.99 -19.11 15.21
N LEU A 17 6.75 -20.35 14.76
CA LEU A 17 7.42 -20.94 13.62
C LEU A 17 7.15 -20.18 12.32
N VAL A 18 5.94 -19.62 12.11
CA VAL A 18 5.62 -18.83 10.91
C VAL A 18 6.44 -17.55 10.86
N ILE A 19 6.54 -16.78 11.95
CA ILE A 19 7.36 -15.55 11.93
C ILE A 19 8.84 -15.89 11.79
N SER A 20 9.33 -16.90 12.51
CA SER A 20 10.71 -17.40 12.35
C SER A 20 10.99 -17.91 10.93
N PHE A 21 10.01 -18.54 10.31
CA PHE A 21 10.06 -18.97 8.91
C PHE A 21 10.11 -17.78 7.95
N LEU A 22 9.31 -16.73 8.18
CA LEU A 22 9.34 -15.52 7.35
C LEU A 22 10.71 -14.82 7.39
N TYR A 23 11.40 -14.82 8.52
CA TYR A 23 12.78 -14.31 8.61
C TYR A 23 13.79 -15.15 7.82
N LYS A 24 13.52 -16.44 7.60
CA LYS A 24 14.41 -17.38 6.90
C LYS A 24 13.94 -17.70 5.47
N ALA A 25 12.79 -17.19 5.06
CA ALA A 25 12.18 -17.53 3.77
C ALA A 25 12.98 -16.91 2.62
N PRO A 26 13.51 -17.72 1.68
CA PRO A 26 14.24 -17.21 0.54
C PRO A 26 13.28 -16.62 -0.51
N LEU A 27 13.66 -15.49 -1.08
CA LEU A 27 13.00 -14.93 -2.26
C LEU A 27 13.37 -15.72 -3.52
N ARG A 28 12.45 -15.77 -4.49
CA ARG A 28 12.64 -16.47 -5.78
C ARG A 28 13.86 -15.98 -6.59
N LYS A 29 14.31 -14.74 -6.34
CA LYS A 29 15.50 -14.13 -6.96
C LYS A 29 16.76 -14.19 -6.08
N GLY A 30 16.73 -14.95 -4.98
CA GLY A 30 17.74 -14.91 -3.93
C GLY A 30 17.52 -13.74 -2.97
N GLY A 31 17.87 -13.91 -1.70
CA GLY A 31 17.74 -12.90 -0.65
C GLY A 31 16.63 -13.18 0.37
N GLN A 32 16.63 -12.41 1.45
CA GLN A 32 15.65 -12.46 2.54
C GLN A 32 14.55 -11.40 2.33
N LEU A 33 13.40 -11.61 2.98
CA LEU A 33 12.32 -10.61 3.01
C LEU A 33 12.79 -9.35 3.76
N SER A 34 12.38 -8.17 3.27
CA SER A 34 12.61 -6.93 4.00
C SER A 34 11.84 -6.93 5.33
N ASN A 35 12.40 -6.29 6.36
CA ASN A 35 11.74 -6.17 7.66
C ASN A 35 10.35 -5.51 7.54
N GLY A 36 10.21 -4.51 6.66
CA GLY A 36 8.92 -3.87 6.36
C GLY A 36 7.89 -4.85 5.78
N THR A 37 8.32 -5.77 4.90
CA THR A 37 7.45 -6.82 4.36
C THR A 37 7.04 -7.81 5.44
N ILE A 38 7.94 -8.20 6.34
CA ILE A 38 7.63 -9.11 7.46
C ILE A 38 6.61 -8.48 8.42
N GLU A 39 6.77 -7.19 8.75
CA GLU A 39 5.79 -6.45 9.56
C GLU A 39 4.43 -6.34 8.88
N TYR A 40 4.42 -6.08 7.57
CA TYR A 40 3.19 -6.03 6.80
C TYR A 40 2.44 -7.36 6.87
N ILE A 41 3.14 -8.49 6.63
CA ILE A 41 2.57 -9.83 6.72
C ILE A 41 2.04 -10.10 8.14
N TYR A 42 2.81 -9.74 9.18
CA TYR A 42 2.38 -9.86 10.57
C TYR A 42 1.07 -9.09 10.83
N ARG A 43 0.97 -7.84 10.34
CA ARG A 43 -0.22 -7.00 10.51
C ARG A 43 -1.45 -7.59 9.80
N VAL A 44 -1.28 -8.07 8.57
CA VAL A 44 -2.36 -8.71 7.82
C VAL A 44 -2.84 -9.97 8.52
N LEU A 45 -1.93 -10.85 8.95
CA LEU A 45 -2.26 -12.08 9.68
C LEU A 45 -2.98 -11.78 11.00
N LYS A 46 -2.52 -10.76 11.73
CA LYS A 46 -3.17 -10.32 12.97
C LYS A 46 -4.62 -9.94 12.72
N ASN A 47 -4.87 -9.08 11.73
CA ASN A 47 -6.22 -8.61 11.39
C ASN A 47 -7.14 -9.78 10.96
N ILE A 48 -6.64 -10.69 10.13
CA ILE A 48 -7.40 -11.87 9.68
C ILE A 48 -7.79 -12.75 10.86
N LEU A 49 -6.86 -13.03 11.77
CA LEU A 49 -7.11 -13.89 12.92
C LEU A 49 -8.00 -13.22 13.98
N GLU A 50 -7.87 -11.91 14.17
CA GLU A 50 -8.79 -11.13 15.00
C GLU A 50 -10.21 -11.22 14.45
N ARG A 51 -10.38 -11.00 13.14
CA ARG A 51 -11.68 -11.14 12.50
C ARG A 51 -12.23 -12.57 12.56
N SER A 52 -11.37 -13.57 12.42
CA SER A 52 -11.77 -14.98 12.53
C SER A 52 -12.24 -15.35 13.93
N LYS A 53 -11.66 -14.74 14.97
CA LYS A 53 -12.11 -14.87 16.36
C LYS A 53 -13.47 -14.20 16.55
N GLU A 54 -13.67 -12.99 16.04
CA GLU A 54 -14.95 -12.27 16.10
C GLU A 54 -16.09 -13.04 15.43
N TRP A 55 -15.80 -13.71 14.31
CA TRP A 55 -16.75 -14.59 13.62
C TRP A 55 -16.95 -15.96 14.29
N GLY A 56 -16.23 -16.25 15.37
CA GLY A 56 -16.33 -17.52 16.08
C GLY A 56 -15.73 -18.73 15.35
N LEU A 57 -14.96 -18.52 14.27
CA LEU A 57 -14.28 -19.59 13.53
C LEU A 57 -13.15 -20.22 14.36
N ILE A 58 -12.52 -19.41 15.24
CA ILE A 58 -11.42 -19.83 16.10
C ILE A 58 -11.72 -19.35 17.53
N LYS A 59 -11.52 -20.23 18.52
CA LYS A 59 -11.76 -19.91 19.95
C LYS A 59 -10.77 -18.90 20.51
N VAL A 60 -9.49 -19.00 20.10
CA VAL A 60 -8.39 -18.17 20.61
C VAL A 60 -7.52 -17.72 19.44
N ASN A 61 -7.19 -16.42 19.41
CA ASN A 61 -6.28 -15.90 18.39
C ASN A 61 -4.84 -16.37 18.69
N PRO A 62 -4.21 -17.18 17.82
CA PRO A 62 -2.89 -17.75 18.06
C PRO A 62 -1.74 -16.73 17.95
N ILE A 63 -2.00 -15.52 17.43
CA ILE A 63 -0.99 -14.47 17.29
C ILE A 63 -0.79 -13.66 18.58
N VAL A 64 -1.70 -13.83 19.55
CA VAL A 64 -1.63 -13.17 20.85
C VAL A 64 -0.38 -13.68 21.59
N GLY A 65 0.60 -12.81 21.81
CA GLY A 65 1.89 -13.14 22.42
C GLY A 65 3.07 -13.18 21.46
N VAL A 66 2.84 -13.11 20.14
CA VAL A 66 3.92 -12.97 19.16
C VAL A 66 4.41 -11.53 19.14
N LYS A 67 5.71 -11.32 19.41
CA LYS A 67 6.34 -10.00 19.38
C LYS A 67 6.24 -9.41 17.96
N LYS A 68 5.78 -8.16 17.89
CA LYS A 68 5.76 -7.41 16.64
C LYS A 68 7.19 -7.27 16.10
N PRO A 69 7.46 -7.60 14.83
CA PRO A 69 8.76 -7.37 14.23
C PRO A 69 9.07 -5.87 14.24
N LYS A 70 10.30 -5.52 14.63
CA LYS A 70 10.75 -4.13 14.60
C LYS A 70 11.15 -3.78 13.17
N VAL A 71 10.66 -2.64 12.71
CA VAL A 71 11.04 -2.06 11.43
C VAL A 71 11.64 -0.71 11.73
N GLU A 72 12.88 -0.51 11.28
CA GLU A 72 13.50 0.80 11.23
C GLU A 72 12.79 1.57 10.12
N GLN A 73 12.20 2.71 10.48
CA GLN A 73 11.60 3.58 9.49
C GLN A 73 12.76 4.29 8.78
N PRO A 74 12.90 4.12 7.46
CA PRO A 74 13.89 4.90 6.73
C PRO A 74 13.54 6.38 6.88
N GLU A 75 14.56 7.20 7.02
CA GLU A 75 14.40 8.65 7.00
C GLU A 75 13.88 9.04 5.62
N ILE A 76 12.74 9.73 5.58
CA ILE A 76 12.15 10.20 4.35
C ILE A 76 12.85 11.52 4.03
N GLU A 77 13.56 11.59 2.92
CA GLU A 77 14.13 12.83 2.42
C GLU A 77 13.02 13.71 1.86
N PHE A 78 12.97 14.95 2.32
CA PHE A 78 12.04 15.98 1.84
C PHE A 78 12.83 17.07 1.13
N TYR A 79 12.19 17.70 0.14
CA TYR A 79 12.78 18.85 -0.54
C TYR A 79 12.82 20.07 0.39
N ASP A 80 13.97 20.73 0.45
CA ASP A 80 14.07 22.08 1.00
C ASP A 80 13.44 23.11 0.05
N ASP A 81 13.12 24.31 0.57
CA ASP A 81 12.54 25.40 -0.23
C ASP A 81 13.44 25.80 -1.42
N ASN A 82 14.77 25.68 -1.27
CA ASN A 82 15.70 25.97 -2.35
C ASN A 82 15.72 24.87 -3.41
N GLU A 83 15.75 23.61 -2.98
CA GLU A 83 15.69 22.45 -3.88
C GLU A 83 14.38 22.43 -4.67
N ALA A 84 13.26 22.78 -4.03
CA ALA A 84 11.96 22.89 -4.70
C ALA A 84 12.01 23.94 -5.84
N LYS A 85 12.66 25.09 -5.63
CA LYS A 85 12.82 26.12 -6.67
C LYS A 85 13.72 25.65 -7.81
N GLU A 86 14.78 24.92 -7.49
CA GLU A 86 15.65 24.32 -8.51
C GLU A 86 14.88 23.32 -9.37
N VAL A 87 14.07 22.45 -8.76
CA VAL A 87 13.21 21.51 -9.48
C VAL A 87 12.19 22.25 -10.37
N ILE A 88 11.52 23.29 -9.86
CA ILE A 88 10.58 24.10 -10.65
C ILE A 88 11.29 24.74 -11.85
N THR A 89 12.52 25.23 -11.65
CA THR A 89 13.31 25.85 -12.72
C THR A 89 13.68 24.82 -13.79
N ALA A 90 14.16 23.64 -13.39
CA ALA A 90 14.49 22.54 -14.30
C ALA A 90 13.27 22.05 -15.10
N LEU A 91 12.07 22.05 -14.50
CA LEU A 91 10.84 21.65 -15.17
C LEU A 91 10.43 22.56 -16.32
N ASN A 92 10.97 23.78 -16.40
CA ASN A 92 10.71 24.69 -17.52
C ASN A 92 11.36 24.23 -18.84
N GLU A 93 12.35 23.35 -18.77
CA GLU A 93 13.01 22.76 -19.95
C GLU A 93 12.31 21.46 -20.40
N GLU A 94 11.59 20.81 -19.49
CA GLU A 94 10.90 19.54 -19.74
C GLU A 94 9.60 19.69 -20.56
N PRO A 95 9.13 18.63 -21.25
CA PRO A 95 7.86 18.63 -21.96
C PRO A 95 6.67 19.04 -21.08
N ARG A 96 5.71 19.77 -21.66
CA ARG A 96 4.54 20.33 -20.95
C ARG A 96 3.77 19.31 -20.11
N LYS A 97 3.74 18.05 -20.55
CA LYS A 97 3.09 16.94 -19.83
C LYS A 97 3.71 16.70 -18.45
N TRP A 98 5.03 16.58 -18.38
CA TRP A 98 5.75 16.34 -17.13
C TRP A 98 5.75 17.56 -16.24
N ARG A 99 5.90 18.74 -16.86
CA ARG A 99 5.80 20.03 -16.18
C ARG A 99 4.46 20.20 -15.46
N LEU A 100 3.34 20.02 -16.17
CA LEU A 100 2.00 20.15 -15.58
C LEU A 100 1.78 19.13 -14.46
N PHE A 101 2.23 17.89 -14.65
CA PHE A 101 2.06 16.82 -13.68
C PHE A 101 2.80 17.10 -12.38
N ILE A 102 4.07 17.49 -12.45
CA ILE A 102 4.90 17.72 -11.27
C ILE A 102 4.52 19.04 -10.58
N LEU A 103 4.32 20.12 -11.35
CA LEU A 103 3.87 21.40 -10.79
C LEU A 103 2.47 21.29 -10.16
N GLY A 104 1.56 20.55 -10.79
CA GLY A 104 0.23 20.29 -10.21
C GLY A 104 0.32 19.56 -8.87
N SER A 105 1.27 18.63 -8.74
CA SER A 105 1.50 17.94 -7.46
C SER A 105 2.16 18.85 -6.42
N MET A 106 3.13 19.69 -6.79
CA MET A 106 3.84 20.57 -5.86
C MET A 106 3.01 21.77 -5.40
N ILE A 107 2.35 22.46 -6.34
CA ILE A 107 1.61 23.71 -6.08
C ILE A 107 0.17 23.38 -5.69
N GLY A 108 -0.47 22.47 -6.41
CA GLY A 108 -1.86 22.08 -6.18
C GLY A 108 -2.05 21.01 -5.10
N GLY A 109 -0.98 20.36 -4.65
CA GLY A 109 -1.04 19.29 -3.65
C GLY A 109 -1.75 18.03 -4.13
N PHE A 110 -1.94 17.87 -5.45
CA PHE A 110 -2.68 16.74 -6.01
C PHE A 110 -1.89 15.44 -5.89
N ARG A 111 -2.56 14.36 -5.52
CA ARG A 111 -1.93 13.03 -5.56
C ARG A 111 -1.78 12.60 -7.01
N ARG A 112 -0.75 11.81 -7.31
CA ARG A 112 -0.54 11.21 -8.66
C ARG A 112 -1.80 10.58 -9.25
N GLY A 113 -2.61 9.90 -8.44
CA GLY A 113 -3.84 9.27 -8.90
C GLY A 113 -4.93 10.26 -9.31
N GLU A 114 -5.00 11.42 -8.66
CA GLU A 114 -5.96 12.48 -8.95
C GLU A 114 -5.59 13.19 -10.26
N LEU A 115 -4.31 13.52 -10.44
CA LEU A 115 -3.79 14.09 -11.69
C LEU A 115 -3.99 13.19 -12.92
N LEU A 116 -3.90 11.87 -12.75
CA LEU A 116 -4.13 10.90 -13.82
C LEU A 116 -5.61 10.68 -14.14
N ALA A 117 -6.51 11.02 -13.22
CA ALA A 117 -7.96 10.85 -13.36
C ALA A 117 -8.67 12.13 -13.79
N LEU A 118 -7.93 13.21 -14.00
CA LEU A 118 -8.45 14.51 -14.39
C LEU A 118 -9.02 14.48 -15.82
N GLU A 119 -10.28 14.88 -15.97
CA GLU A 119 -10.93 14.99 -17.28
C GLU A 119 -11.24 16.45 -17.61
N TRP A 120 -11.45 16.74 -18.90
CA TRP A 120 -11.83 18.10 -19.34
C TRP A 120 -13.15 18.59 -18.73
N ALA A 121 -14.04 17.67 -18.36
CA ALA A 121 -15.31 17.98 -17.70
C ALA A 121 -15.13 18.49 -16.25
N ASP A 122 -13.99 18.23 -15.62
CA ASP A 122 -13.68 18.66 -14.25
C ASP A 122 -13.22 20.13 -14.19
N PHE A 123 -12.96 20.76 -15.34
CA PHE A 123 -12.56 22.16 -15.45
C PHE A 123 -13.77 23.06 -15.72
N ASP A 124 -14.08 23.94 -14.76
CA ASP A 124 -14.97 25.07 -15.02
C ASP A 124 -14.14 26.30 -15.39
N PHE A 125 -14.13 26.61 -16.69
CA PHE A 125 -13.43 27.77 -17.23
C PHE A 125 -14.05 29.11 -16.80
N ASN A 126 -15.34 29.14 -16.45
CA ASN A 126 -16.01 30.37 -16.04
C ASN A 126 -15.75 30.69 -14.56
N GLY A 127 -15.81 29.65 -13.72
CA GLY A 127 -15.51 29.76 -12.29
C GLY A 127 -14.01 29.70 -11.95
N MET A 128 -13.13 29.49 -12.94
CA MET A 128 -11.69 29.22 -12.76
C MET A 128 -11.42 28.16 -11.67
N THR A 129 -12.29 27.17 -11.60
CA THR A 129 -12.28 26.17 -10.51
C THR A 129 -12.03 24.79 -11.10
N LEU A 130 -11.17 24.03 -10.43
CA LEU A 130 -10.89 22.63 -10.74
C LEU A 130 -11.57 21.74 -9.71
N SER A 131 -12.51 20.90 -10.15
CA SER A 131 -13.26 20.00 -9.27
C SER A 131 -12.70 18.59 -9.34
N ILE A 132 -12.06 18.12 -8.28
CA ILE A 132 -11.44 16.79 -8.27
C ILE A 132 -12.41 15.77 -7.68
N ASN A 133 -12.89 14.87 -8.53
CA ASN A 133 -13.73 13.76 -8.14
C ASN A 133 -12.90 12.50 -7.88
N PHE A 134 -12.66 12.17 -6.61
CA PHE A 134 -11.93 10.96 -6.17
C PHE A 134 -12.54 9.62 -6.65
N LEU A 135 -13.73 9.66 -7.27
CA LEU A 135 -14.52 8.50 -7.70
C LEU A 135 -14.36 8.11 -9.17
N ASN A 136 -13.63 8.88 -10.00
CA ASN A 136 -13.50 8.59 -11.43
C ASN A 136 -12.50 7.47 -11.79
N ASN A 137 -11.92 6.77 -10.79
CA ASN A 137 -11.37 5.44 -11.04
C ASN A 137 -12.48 4.37 -11.19
N LYS A 138 -13.45 4.63 -12.08
CA LYS A 138 -14.32 3.60 -12.64
C LYS A 138 -13.66 2.95 -13.86
N ARG A 139 -12.38 2.55 -13.77
CA ARG A 139 -11.84 1.59 -14.74
C ARG A 139 -12.32 0.19 -14.36
N SER A 140 -13.58 -0.05 -14.70
CA SER A 140 -14.08 -1.31 -15.28
C SER A 140 -13.27 -2.56 -14.93
N CYS A 141 -13.57 -3.17 -13.79
CA CYS A 141 -13.60 -4.64 -13.70
C CYS A 141 -14.79 -5.16 -14.55
N ARG A 142 -14.89 -4.81 -15.84
CA ARG A 142 -15.65 -5.63 -16.79
C ARG A 142 -14.79 -6.85 -17.02
N GLY A 143 -15.13 -7.93 -16.33
CA GLY A 143 -14.75 -9.25 -16.79
C GLY A 143 -15.14 -9.35 -18.26
N LYS A 144 -14.16 -9.59 -19.14
CA LYS A 144 -14.46 -10.16 -20.44
C LYS A 144 -14.90 -11.59 -20.17
N GLY A 145 -16.20 -11.74 -19.92
CA GLY A 145 -16.87 -13.02 -20.12
C GLY A 145 -17.00 -13.20 -21.63
N THR A 146 -16.11 -14.03 -22.17
CA THR A 146 -16.35 -14.83 -23.37
C THR A 146 -16.14 -16.27 -22.95
#